data_AF-A0A815ESD5-F1
#
_entry.id   AF-A0A815ESD5-F1
#
_cell.length_a   1.000
_cell.length_b   1.000
_cell.length_c   1.000
_cell.angle_alpha   90.00
_cell.angle_beta   90.00
_cell.angle_gamma   90.00
#
_symmetry.space_group_name_H-M   'P 1'
#
loop_
_entity.id
_entity.type
_entity.pdbx_description
1 polymer ?
#
loop_
_entity_poly.entity_id
_entity_poly.type
_entity_poly.pdbx_seq_one_letter_code
_entity_poly.pdbx_strand_id
1 'polypeptide(L)'
;MKSKLICTKKNVVKATIAFAVFFCLFSSFWFCPLNEFNSIDQCVYNTNAIYYFFLLQIHAPLRLILVCVIPVITMAAANIRLLKNIRQSRRRVAAEMEGTHTTYEQQQQQQIQQLETTISQPARSGIRIENILKLRRLNAIDRMLILMMITNVTMYVVTQVPYHIYAVSRGYYQGLDSYTNSLVRALLLIWSSLYFGLGFYLFCLASPLFRQKFAKTAHALKLYFWR
;
A
#
# COMPACT_ATOMS: atom_id res chain seq x y z
N MET A 1 9.04 1.23 23.18
CA MET A 1 9.68 -0.04 22.75
C MET A 1 8.73 -1.15 22.29
N LYS A 2 7.46 -1.22 22.73
CA LYS A 2 6.51 -2.30 22.37
C LYS A 2 6.19 -2.45 20.86
N SER A 3 6.30 -1.38 20.07
CA SER A 3 6.04 -1.42 18.60
C SER A 3 7.03 -2.28 17.81
N LYS A 4 8.24 -2.57 18.34
CA LYS A 4 9.22 -3.45 17.65
C LYS A 4 8.91 -4.94 17.78
N LEU A 5 8.18 -5.35 18.84
CA LEU A 5 7.80 -6.76 19.02
C LEU A 5 6.71 -7.21 18.04
N ILE A 6 5.80 -6.29 17.67
CA ILE A 6 4.65 -6.58 16.81
C ILE A 6 5.08 -6.69 15.33
N CYS A 7 6.06 -5.92 14.88
CA CYS A 7 6.50 -5.88 13.49
C CYS A 7 7.65 -6.86 13.15
N THR A 8 7.69 -8.05 13.75
CA THR A 8 8.64 -9.10 13.31
C THR A 8 8.06 -9.87 12.14
N LYS A 9 8.91 -10.32 11.19
CA LYS A 9 8.48 -11.10 10.02
C LYS A 9 7.59 -12.30 10.40
N LYS A 10 7.95 -13.00 11.48
CA LYS A 10 7.19 -14.15 12.01
C LYS A 10 5.78 -13.75 12.48
N ASN A 11 5.63 -12.62 13.17
CA ASN A 11 4.34 -12.15 13.66
C ASN A 11 3.46 -11.60 12.53
N VAL A 12 4.05 -10.95 11.53
CA VAL A 12 3.33 -10.52 10.32
C VAL A 12 2.78 -11.73 9.58
N VAL A 13 3.60 -12.77 9.35
CA VAL A 13 3.14 -13.99 8.67
C VAL A 13 2.02 -14.68 9.45
N LYS A 14 2.15 -14.82 10.78
CA LYS A 14 1.09 -15.38 11.62
C LYS A 14 -0.21 -14.57 11.52
N ALA A 15 -0.13 -13.24 11.57
CA ALA A 15 -1.28 -12.37 11.41
C ALA A 15 -1.90 -12.51 10.00
N THR A 16 -1.08 -12.54 8.94
CA THR A 16 -1.56 -12.75 7.56
C THR A 16 -2.27 -14.08 7.42
N ILE A 17 -1.75 -15.18 7.98
CA ILE A 17 -2.41 -16.49 7.95
C ILE A 17 -3.74 -16.44 8.72
N ALA A 18 -3.76 -15.84 9.91
CA ALA A 18 -4.99 -15.71 10.69
C ALA A 18 -6.06 -14.89 9.95
N PHE A 19 -5.67 -13.77 9.34
CA PHE A 19 -6.55 -12.96 8.49
C PHE A 19 -7.01 -13.72 7.24
N ALA A 20 -6.13 -14.49 6.59
CA ALA A 20 -6.47 -15.29 5.42
C ALA A 20 -7.47 -16.38 5.77
N VAL A 21 -7.27 -17.10 6.88
CA VAL A 21 -8.22 -18.11 7.37
C VAL A 21 -9.55 -17.47 7.71
N PHE A 22 -9.55 -16.36 8.44
CA PHE A 22 -10.77 -15.62 8.75
C PHE A 22 -11.49 -15.16 7.48
N PHE A 23 -10.76 -14.59 6.52
CA PHE A 23 -11.32 -14.13 5.26
C PHE A 23 -11.84 -15.28 4.40
N CYS A 24 -11.14 -16.41 4.35
CA CYS A 24 -11.60 -17.62 3.68
C CYS A 24 -12.86 -18.17 4.33
N LEU A 25 -12.97 -18.23 5.66
CA LEU A 25 -14.18 -18.69 6.34
C LEU A 25 -15.37 -17.76 6.11
N PHE A 26 -15.16 -16.44 6.17
CA PHE A 26 -16.21 -15.44 5.96
C PHE A 26 -16.57 -15.24 4.48
N SER A 27 -15.64 -15.49 3.56
CA SER A 27 -15.86 -15.39 2.11
C SER A 27 -16.08 -16.75 1.46
N SER A 28 -16.14 -17.83 2.26
CA SER A 28 -16.39 -19.18 1.78
C SER A 28 -17.71 -19.21 1.03
N PHE A 29 -17.67 -19.91 -0.09
CA PHE A 29 -18.77 -20.13 -1.02
C PHE A 29 -20.11 -20.48 -0.34
N TRP A 30 -20.04 -21.15 0.81
CA TRP A 30 -21.17 -21.53 1.67
C TRP A 30 -22.06 -20.37 2.12
N PHE A 31 -21.56 -19.12 2.17
CA PHE A 31 -22.34 -17.93 2.52
C PHE A 31 -22.76 -17.07 1.31
N CYS A 32 -22.41 -17.47 0.08
CA CYS A 32 -22.90 -16.84 -1.14
C CYS A 32 -24.14 -17.60 -1.66
N PRO A 33 -25.34 -17.00 -1.66
CA PRO A 33 -26.57 -17.64 -2.16
C PRO A 33 -26.62 -17.75 -3.69
N LEU A 34 -25.47 -17.81 -4.38
CA LEU A 34 -25.39 -17.62 -5.83
C LEU A 34 -25.51 -18.90 -6.66
N ASN A 35 -25.68 -20.09 -6.05
CA ASN A 35 -25.55 -21.36 -6.77
C ASN A 35 -26.69 -22.37 -6.61
N GLU A 36 -27.90 -21.96 -6.22
CA GLU A 36 -29.07 -22.81 -6.46
C GLU A 36 -29.69 -22.46 -7.81
N PHE A 37 -29.29 -23.25 -8.82
CA PHE A 37 -29.93 -23.27 -10.13
C PHE A 37 -31.18 -24.14 -10.03
N ASN A 38 -32.35 -23.61 -10.38
CA ASN A 38 -33.54 -24.44 -10.58
C ASN A 38 -33.44 -25.18 -11.92
N SER A 39 -34.31 -26.17 -12.13
CA SER A 39 -34.49 -26.97 -13.35
C SER A 39 -34.68 -26.20 -14.67
N ILE A 40 -34.73 -24.87 -14.65
CA ILE A 40 -34.88 -23.95 -15.79
C ILE A 40 -33.70 -22.96 -15.89
N ASP A 41 -32.55 -23.28 -15.28
CA ASP A 41 -31.33 -22.43 -15.27
C ASP A 41 -31.53 -21.01 -14.71
N GLN A 42 -32.61 -20.79 -13.95
CA GLN A 42 -32.84 -19.55 -13.23
C GLN A 42 -32.28 -19.66 -11.81
N CYS A 43 -31.54 -18.64 -11.37
CA CYS A 43 -31.14 -18.51 -9.97
C CYS A 43 -32.40 -18.38 -9.10
N VAL A 44 -32.74 -19.43 -8.37
CA VAL A 44 -33.88 -19.40 -7.44
C VAL A 44 -33.35 -19.19 -6.03
N TYR A 45 -33.81 -18.11 -5.40
CA TYR A 45 -33.56 -17.85 -4.00
C TYR A 45 -34.52 -18.68 -3.14
N ASN A 46 -34.33 -20.01 -3.06
CA ASN A 46 -35.10 -20.85 -2.13
C ASN A 46 -34.53 -20.76 -0.70
N THR A 47 -34.16 -19.55 -0.30
CA THR A 47 -33.59 -19.30 1.02
C THR A 47 -34.71 -18.94 1.98
N ASN A 48 -34.77 -19.69 3.08
CA ASN A 48 -35.53 -19.39 4.29
C ASN A 48 -35.48 -17.88 4.59
N ALA A 49 -36.64 -17.22 4.81
CA ALA A 49 -36.71 -15.75 4.92
C ALA A 49 -35.75 -15.17 5.97
N ILE A 50 -35.49 -15.93 7.04
CA ILE A 50 -34.53 -15.63 8.10
C ILE A 50 -33.10 -15.50 7.55
N TYR A 51 -32.70 -16.41 6.65
CA TYR A 51 -31.37 -16.40 6.03
C TYR A 51 -31.21 -15.22 5.06
N TYR A 52 -32.25 -14.91 4.29
CA TYR A 52 -32.26 -13.73 3.41
C TYR A 52 -32.15 -12.43 4.22
N PHE A 53 -32.87 -12.32 5.33
CA PHE A 53 -32.77 -11.20 6.26
C PHE A 53 -31.35 -11.07 6.84
N PHE A 54 -30.76 -12.16 7.31
CA PHE A 54 -29.38 -12.18 7.81
C PHE A 54 -28.38 -11.68 6.75
N LEU A 55 -28.50 -12.15 5.51
CA LEU A 55 -27.58 -11.78 4.44
C LEU A 55 -27.64 -10.29 4.10
N LEU A 56 -28.85 -9.74 3.96
CA LEU A 56 -29.01 -8.35 3.55
C LEU A 56 -28.77 -7.35 4.68
N GLN A 57 -29.28 -7.64 5.89
CA GLN A 57 -29.28 -6.67 6.99
C GLN A 57 -28.06 -6.79 7.89
N ILE A 58 -27.43 -7.97 7.97
CA ILE A 58 -26.30 -8.21 8.88
C ILE A 58 -25.02 -8.43 8.09
N HIS A 59 -25.00 -9.42 7.18
CA HIS A 59 -23.77 -9.82 6.51
C HIS A 59 -23.23 -8.76 5.54
N ALA A 60 -24.06 -8.19 4.67
CA ALA A 60 -23.60 -7.18 3.71
C ALA A 60 -23.05 -5.90 4.37
N PRO A 61 -23.73 -5.29 5.38
CA PRO A 61 -23.19 -4.14 6.11
C PRO A 61 -21.93 -4.49 6.90
N LEU A 62 -21.91 -5.66 7.55
CA LEU A 62 -20.72 -6.12 8.28
C LEU A 62 -19.52 -6.27 7.32
N ARG A 63 -19.74 -6.82 6.12
CA ARG A 63 -18.71 -6.95 5.09
C ARG A 63 -18.22 -5.58 4.60
N LEU A 64 -19.10 -4.60 4.41
CA LEU A 64 -18.71 -3.23 4.09
C LEU A 64 -17.79 -2.64 5.19
N ILE A 65 -18.12 -2.86 6.47
CA ILE A 65 -17.30 -2.35 7.58
C ILE A 65 -15.94 -3.06 7.61
N LEU A 66 -15.94 -4.39 7.62
CA LEU A 66 -14.73 -5.19 7.78
C LEU A 66 -13.81 -5.14 6.56
N VAL A 67 -14.38 -5.15 5.37
CA VAL A 67 -13.62 -5.19 4.12
C VAL A 67 -13.39 -3.79 3.55
N CYS A 68 -14.30 -2.82 3.65
CA CYS A 68 -14.02 -1.48 3.12
C CYS A 68 -13.55 -0.49 4.20
N VAL A 69 -14.34 -0.27 5.24
CA VAL A 69 -14.12 0.85 6.18
C VAL A 69 -12.84 0.66 7.00
N ILE A 70 -12.67 -0.50 7.63
CA ILE A 70 -11.49 -0.77 8.46
C ILE A 70 -10.18 -0.71 7.64
N PRO A 71 -10.07 -1.34 6.46
CA PRO A 71 -8.87 -1.21 5.63
C PRO A 71 -8.58 0.23 5.20
N VAL A 72 -9.59 1.02 4.83
CA VAL A 72 -9.39 2.44 4.48
C VAL A 72 -8.86 3.24 5.68
N ILE A 73 -9.44 3.07 6.87
CA ILE A 73 -9.00 3.76 8.09
C ILE A 73 -7.56 3.35 8.45
N THR A 74 -7.27 2.04 8.42
CA THR A 74 -5.93 1.53 8.76
C THR A 74 -4.88 1.99 7.76
N MET A 75 -5.18 2.00 6.45
CA MET A 75 -4.30 2.56 5.43
C MET A 75 -4.09 4.06 5.61
N ALA A 76 -5.15 4.83 5.88
CA ALA A 76 -5.04 6.27 6.14
C ALA A 76 -4.17 6.55 7.38
N ALA A 77 -4.39 5.83 8.48
CA ALA A 77 -3.61 5.96 9.71
C ALA A 77 -2.13 5.59 9.49
N ALA A 78 -1.85 4.51 8.76
CA ALA A 78 -0.49 4.12 8.38
C ALA A 78 0.18 5.21 7.53
N ASN A 79 -0.57 5.81 6.59
CA ASN A 79 -0.07 6.87 5.73
C ASN A 79 0.28 8.15 6.50
N ILE A 80 -0.59 8.56 7.43
CA ILE A 80 -0.34 9.70 8.31
C ILE A 80 0.92 9.46 9.15
N ARG A 81 1.06 8.25 9.72
CA ARG A 81 2.24 7.91 10.53
C ARG A 81 3.52 7.97 9.71
N LEU A 82 3.51 7.46 8.49
CA LEU A 82 4.68 7.53 7.62
C LEU A 82 5.01 8.97 7.25
N LEU A 83 4.02 9.79 6.90
CA LEU A 83 4.25 11.22 6.59
C LEU A 83 4.89 11.95 7.77
N LYS A 84 4.44 11.67 9.00
CA LYS A 84 5.08 12.20 10.22
C LYS A 84 6.53 11.73 10.34
N ASN A 85 6.82 10.46 10.09
CA ASN A 85 8.18 9.91 10.13
C ASN A 85 9.10 10.57 9.08
N ILE A 86 8.62 10.75 7.85
CA ILE A 86 9.37 11.42 6.77
C ILE A 86 9.66 12.87 7.16
N ARG A 87 8.66 13.62 7.66
CA ARG A 87 8.85 14.99 8.15
C ARG A 87 9.88 15.06 9.27
N GLN A 88 9.82 14.15 10.23
CA GLN A 88 10.77 14.09 11.32
C GLN A 88 12.18 13.73 10.84
N SER A 89 12.31 12.79 9.89
CA SER A 89 13.59 12.43 9.27
C SER A 89 14.21 13.63 8.55
N ARG A 90 13.42 14.40 7.80
CA ARG A 90 13.90 15.61 7.12
C ARG A 90 14.40 16.67 8.08
N ARG A 91 13.72 16.87 9.21
CA ARG A 91 14.17 17.82 10.24
C ARG A 91 15.51 17.43 10.85
N ARG A 92 15.74 16.13 11.09
CA ARG A 92 17.03 15.64 11.62
C ARG A 92 18.16 15.89 10.63
N VAL A 93 17.93 15.57 9.36
CA VAL A 93 18.94 15.75 8.30
C VAL A 93 19.22 17.24 8.04
N ALA A 94 18.22 18.11 8.14
CA ALA A 94 18.41 19.57 8.05
C ALA A 94 19.25 20.11 9.22
N ALA A 95 18.93 19.70 10.46
CA ALA A 95 19.69 20.10 11.65
C ALA A 95 21.15 19.62 11.62
N GLU A 96 21.39 18.40 11.11
CA GLU A 96 22.74 17.87 10.93
C GLU A 96 23.54 18.69 9.89
N MET A 97 22.91 19.11 8.79
CA MET A 97 23.56 19.97 7.80
C MET A 97 23.90 21.37 8.37
N GLU A 98 23.01 21.98 9.16
CA GLU A 98 23.27 23.26 9.82
C GLU A 98 24.40 23.16 10.87
N GLY A 99 24.39 22.10 11.68
CA GLY A 99 25.47 21.82 12.64
C GLY A 99 26.82 21.58 11.98
N THR A 100 26.83 20.92 10.82
CA THR A 100 28.07 20.74 10.07
C THR A 100 28.58 22.07 9.50
N HIS A 101 27.69 22.93 8.96
CA HIS A 101 28.07 24.24 8.40
C HIS A 101 28.68 25.18 9.45
N THR A 102 28.07 25.25 10.63
CA THR A 102 28.56 26.06 11.77
C THR A 102 29.91 25.57 12.29
N THR A 103 30.12 24.24 12.36
CA THR A 103 31.43 23.65 12.70
C THR A 103 32.49 23.98 11.65
N TYR A 104 32.12 23.99 10.35
CA TYR A 104 33.03 24.38 9.28
C TYR A 104 33.39 25.87 9.33
N GLU A 105 32.44 26.77 9.59
CA GLU A 105 32.72 28.21 9.71
C GLU A 105 33.65 28.51 10.89
N GLN A 106 33.45 27.84 12.03
CA GLN A 106 34.36 27.96 13.19
C GLN A 106 35.75 27.40 12.88
N GLN A 107 35.86 26.24 12.21
CA GLN A 107 37.16 25.70 11.79
C GLN A 107 37.85 26.56 10.74
N GLN A 108 37.09 27.19 9.84
CA GLN A 108 37.65 28.05 8.81
C GLN A 108 38.14 29.38 9.39
N GLN A 109 37.44 29.96 10.37
CA GLN A 109 37.94 31.12 11.13
C GLN A 109 39.20 30.78 11.94
N GLN A 110 39.26 29.60 12.56
CA GLN A 110 40.48 29.13 13.25
C GLN A 110 41.63 28.81 12.28
N GLN A 111 41.33 28.28 11.08
CA GLN A 111 42.34 28.06 10.05
C GLN A 111 42.82 29.36 9.41
N ILE A 112 41.99 30.38 9.21
CA ILE A 112 42.44 31.69 8.70
C ILE A 112 43.42 32.35 9.69
N GLN A 113 43.29 32.11 11.00
CA GLN A 113 44.29 32.51 11.99
C GLN A 113 45.59 31.69 11.97
N GLN A 114 45.60 30.50 11.35
CA GLN A 114 46.79 29.63 11.23
C GLN A 114 47.36 29.59 9.81
N LEU A 115 46.65 30.13 8.81
CA LEU A 115 47.02 30.13 7.39
C LEU A 115 47.83 31.37 7.00
N GLU A 116 48.77 31.78 7.87
CA GLU A 116 49.86 32.68 7.49
C GLU A 116 51.17 31.91 7.22
N THR A 117 51.20 30.57 7.39
CA THR A 117 52.46 29.81 7.31
C THR A 117 52.47 28.50 6.53
N THR A 118 51.41 28.00 5.88
CA THR A 118 51.63 26.81 5.04
C THR A 118 50.69 26.67 3.85
N ILE A 119 51.33 26.57 2.69
CA ILE A 119 50.76 26.41 1.36
C ILE A 119 50.21 24.99 1.18
N SER A 120 49.06 24.93 0.49
CA SER A 120 48.44 23.80 -0.22
C SER A 120 47.89 22.61 0.57
N GLN A 121 46.56 22.42 0.47
CA GLN A 121 45.96 21.13 0.07
C GLN A 121 44.48 21.28 -0.35
N PRO A 122 44.10 20.90 -1.59
CA PRO A 122 42.71 20.82 -2.03
C PRO A 122 42.22 19.36 -2.03
N ALA A 123 41.59 18.90 -0.95
CA ALA A 123 41.00 17.55 -0.89
C ALA A 123 39.58 17.48 -0.29
N ARG A 124 39.00 18.60 0.17
CA ARG A 124 37.72 18.60 0.93
C ARG A 124 36.44 18.81 0.12
N SER A 125 36.51 19.02 -1.21
CA SER A 125 35.33 19.23 -2.06
C SER A 125 34.49 17.95 -2.29
N GLY A 126 35.08 16.75 -2.16
CA GLY A 126 34.39 15.48 -2.39
C GLY A 126 33.30 15.13 -1.37
N ILE A 127 33.51 15.50 -0.09
CA ILE A 127 32.58 15.16 1.02
C ILE A 127 31.25 15.92 0.88
N ARG A 128 31.28 17.15 0.37
CA ARG A 128 30.08 17.98 0.16
C ARG A 128 29.19 17.42 -0.95
N ILE A 129 29.79 16.93 -2.03
CA ILE A 129 29.06 16.38 -3.19
C ILE A 129 28.39 15.04 -2.83
N GLU A 130 29.04 14.19 -2.05
CA GLU A 130 28.48 12.90 -1.63
C GLU A 130 27.23 13.07 -0.75
N ASN A 131 27.26 14.01 0.19
CA ASN A 131 26.12 14.30 1.08
C ASN A 131 24.92 14.86 0.31
N ILE A 132 25.14 15.72 -0.69
CA ILE A 132 24.09 16.24 -1.56
C ILE A 132 23.46 15.11 -2.41
N LEU A 133 24.27 14.19 -2.94
CA LEU A 133 23.80 13.02 -3.69
C LEU A 133 22.96 12.06 -2.82
N LYS A 134 23.40 11.79 -1.59
CA LYS A 134 22.63 10.98 -0.62
C LYS A 134 21.28 11.62 -0.32
N LEU A 135 21.24 12.93 -0.12
CA LEU A 135 20.00 13.67 0.13
C LEU A 135 19.02 13.59 -1.05
N ARG A 136 19.51 13.76 -2.28
CA ARG A 136 18.69 13.62 -3.50
C ARG A 136 18.10 12.21 -3.61
N ARG A 137 18.89 11.18 -3.30
CA ARG A 137 18.44 9.77 -3.33
C ARG A 137 17.35 9.49 -2.30
N LEU A 138 17.53 9.98 -1.07
CA LEU A 138 16.52 9.85 0.00
C LEU A 138 15.22 10.57 -0.39
N ASN A 139 15.31 11.78 -0.93
CA ASN A 139 14.14 12.54 -1.37
C ASN A 139 13.38 11.85 -2.52
N ALA A 140 14.10 11.20 -3.45
CA ALA A 140 13.48 10.43 -4.52
C ALA A 140 12.74 9.18 -3.99
N ILE A 141 13.33 8.48 -3.01
CA ILE A 141 12.70 7.32 -2.36
C ILE A 141 11.45 7.75 -1.59
N ASP A 142 11.52 8.84 -0.82
CA ASP A 142 10.37 9.40 -0.09
C ASP A 142 9.21 9.75 -1.02
N ARG A 143 9.50 10.45 -2.12
CA ARG A 143 8.48 10.83 -3.11
C ARG A 143 7.80 9.62 -3.72
N MET A 144 8.59 8.62 -4.08
CA MET A 144 8.07 7.37 -4.63
C MET A 144 7.18 6.64 -3.62
N LEU A 145 7.60 6.56 -2.36
CA LEU A 145 6.85 5.91 -1.29
C LEU A 145 5.51 6.61 -1.04
N ILE A 146 5.50 7.94 -0.99
CA ILE A 146 4.27 8.75 -0.84
C ILE A 146 3.34 8.51 -2.02
N LEU A 147 3.85 8.57 -3.26
CA LEU A 147 3.05 8.38 -4.46
C LEU A 147 2.41 6.98 -4.47
N MET A 148 3.20 5.95 -4.19
CA MET A 148 2.71 4.57 -4.11
C MET A 148 1.58 4.40 -3.09
N MET A 149 1.68 5.05 -1.92
CA MET A 149 0.65 4.96 -0.90
C MET A 149 -0.63 5.68 -1.27
N ILE A 150 -0.52 6.87 -1.85
CA ILE A 150 -1.68 7.59 -2.38
C ILE A 150 -2.34 6.75 -3.45
N THR A 151 -1.56 6.23 -4.41
CA THR A 151 -2.09 5.35 -5.46
C THR A 151 -2.75 4.10 -4.87
N ASN A 152 -2.16 3.45 -3.87
CA ASN A 152 -2.75 2.26 -3.26
C ASN A 152 -4.11 2.56 -2.60
N VAL A 153 -4.21 3.64 -1.83
CA VAL A 153 -5.47 4.04 -1.18
C VAL A 153 -6.51 4.45 -2.21
N THR A 154 -6.13 5.29 -3.19
CA THR A 154 -7.04 5.72 -4.24
C THR A 154 -7.55 4.54 -5.05
N MET A 155 -6.67 3.62 -5.46
CA MET A 155 -7.07 2.42 -6.19
C MET A 155 -7.99 1.54 -5.35
N TYR A 156 -7.71 1.36 -4.05
CA TYR A 156 -8.60 0.62 -3.16
C TYR A 156 -10.00 1.23 -3.12
N VAL A 157 -10.08 2.55 -2.90
CA VAL A 157 -11.35 3.26 -2.83
C VAL A 157 -12.11 3.13 -4.14
N VAL A 158 -11.46 3.38 -5.28
CA VAL A 158 -12.10 3.36 -6.60
C VAL A 158 -12.55 1.96 -7.03
N THR A 159 -11.87 0.90 -6.59
CA THR A 159 -12.18 -0.47 -7.04
C THR A 159 -13.07 -1.23 -6.06
N GLN A 160 -12.87 -1.08 -4.76
CA GLN A 160 -13.58 -1.87 -3.74
C GLN A 160 -14.87 -1.21 -3.28
N VAL A 161 -14.84 0.11 -3.03
CA VAL A 161 -15.98 0.81 -2.41
C VAL A 161 -17.25 0.74 -3.27
N PRO A 162 -17.21 0.92 -4.61
CA PRO A 162 -18.41 0.84 -5.43
C PRO A 162 -19.13 -0.51 -5.33
N TYR A 163 -18.39 -1.62 -5.37
CA TYR A 163 -18.97 -2.97 -5.23
C TYR A 163 -19.66 -3.16 -3.88
N HIS A 164 -19.00 -2.75 -2.79
CA HIS A 164 -19.55 -2.94 -1.46
C HIS A 164 -20.72 -1.99 -1.14
N ILE A 165 -20.68 -0.75 -1.63
CA ILE A 165 -21.82 0.18 -1.54
C ILE A 165 -23.02 -0.40 -2.31
N TYR A 166 -22.80 -0.89 -3.54
CA TYR A 166 -23.87 -1.49 -4.34
C TYR A 166 -24.48 -2.73 -3.66
N ALA A 167 -23.64 -3.59 -3.08
CA ALA A 167 -24.10 -4.77 -2.37
C ALA A 167 -25.00 -4.43 -1.17
N VAL A 168 -24.69 -3.36 -0.43
CA VAL A 168 -25.52 -2.89 0.69
C VAL A 168 -26.78 -2.19 0.17
N SER A 169 -26.65 -1.29 -0.81
CA SER A 169 -27.79 -0.51 -1.32
C SER A 169 -28.86 -1.42 -1.94
N ARG A 170 -28.49 -2.54 -2.56
CA ARG A 170 -29.47 -3.51 -3.10
C ARG A 170 -30.39 -4.09 -2.04
N GLY A 171 -29.95 -4.19 -0.78
CA GLY A 171 -30.77 -4.60 0.35
C GLY A 171 -31.92 -3.64 0.65
N TYR A 172 -31.81 -2.38 0.22
CA TYR A 172 -32.78 -1.31 0.46
C TYR A 172 -33.54 -0.88 -0.80
N TYR A 173 -32.92 -0.97 -1.99
CA TYR A 173 -33.52 -0.57 -3.25
C TYR A 173 -33.85 -1.78 -4.14
N GLN A 174 -35.14 -1.98 -4.43
CA GLN A 174 -35.65 -3.08 -5.26
C GLN A 174 -36.05 -2.68 -6.70
N GLY A 175 -35.72 -1.47 -7.13
CA GLY A 175 -36.20 -0.92 -8.41
C GLY A 175 -35.60 -1.55 -9.68
N LEU A 176 -34.58 -2.41 -9.58
CA LEU A 176 -33.98 -3.11 -10.71
C LEU A 176 -34.44 -4.58 -10.75
N ASP A 177 -34.73 -5.06 -11.94
CA ASP A 177 -35.03 -6.48 -12.21
C ASP A 177 -33.83 -7.39 -11.86
N SER A 178 -34.12 -8.67 -11.64
CA SER A 178 -33.13 -9.64 -11.16
C SER A 178 -31.95 -9.83 -12.12
N TYR A 179 -32.22 -9.76 -13.43
CA TYR A 179 -31.21 -9.92 -14.47
C TYR A 179 -30.25 -8.72 -14.49
N THR A 180 -30.77 -7.50 -14.55
CA THR A 180 -29.94 -6.29 -14.51
C THR A 180 -29.11 -6.19 -13.23
N ASN A 181 -29.69 -6.57 -12.08
CA ASN A 181 -28.96 -6.63 -10.81
C ASN A 181 -27.77 -7.60 -10.85
N SER A 182 -28.00 -8.81 -11.38
CA SER A 182 -26.96 -9.82 -11.49
C SER A 182 -25.82 -9.36 -12.40
N LEU A 183 -26.16 -8.72 -13.52
CA LEU A 183 -25.20 -8.14 -14.45
C LEU A 183 -24.36 -7.02 -13.80
N VAL A 184 -25.00 -6.04 -13.16
CA VAL A 184 -24.31 -4.93 -12.49
C VAL A 184 -23.40 -5.45 -11.37
N ARG A 185 -23.88 -6.41 -10.58
CA ARG A 185 -23.08 -7.04 -9.52
C ARG A 185 -21.86 -7.78 -10.07
N ALA A 186 -22.00 -8.51 -11.17
CA ALA A 186 -20.89 -9.21 -11.82
C ALA A 186 -19.85 -8.21 -12.35
N LEU A 187 -20.27 -7.14 -13.02
CA LEU A 187 -19.39 -6.09 -13.51
C LEU A 187 -18.62 -5.41 -12.37
N LEU A 188 -19.29 -5.07 -11.27
CA LEU A 188 -18.65 -4.48 -10.10
C LEU A 188 -17.70 -5.45 -9.39
N LEU A 189 -18.00 -6.75 -9.41
CA LEU A 189 -17.11 -7.77 -8.86
C LEU A 189 -15.83 -7.90 -9.71
N ILE A 190 -15.96 -7.93 -11.04
CA ILE A 190 -14.82 -7.91 -11.97
C ILE A 190 -14.00 -6.62 -11.74
N TRP A 191 -14.66 -5.46 -11.62
CA TRP A 191 -14.01 -4.19 -11.32
C TRP A 191 -13.23 -4.22 -10.00
N SER A 192 -13.82 -4.77 -8.95
CA SER A 192 -13.16 -4.97 -7.65
C SER A 192 -11.92 -5.89 -7.77
N SER A 193 -11.99 -6.93 -8.62
CA SER A 193 -10.86 -7.84 -8.83
C SER A 193 -9.62 -7.19 -9.44
N LEU A 194 -9.78 -6.08 -10.18
CA LEU A 194 -8.67 -5.30 -10.75
C LEU A 194 -7.72 -4.78 -9.67
N TYR A 195 -8.21 -4.58 -8.44
CA TYR A 195 -7.38 -4.17 -7.31
C TYR A 195 -6.23 -5.13 -7.04
N PHE A 196 -6.43 -6.44 -7.19
CA PHE A 196 -5.38 -7.43 -6.94
C PHE A 196 -4.22 -7.27 -7.94
N GLY A 197 -4.54 -7.07 -9.22
CA GLY A 197 -3.55 -6.82 -10.26
C GLY A 197 -2.79 -5.50 -10.03
N LEU A 198 -3.52 -4.43 -9.70
CA LEU A 198 -2.93 -3.12 -9.39
C LEU A 198 -2.06 -3.16 -8.14
N GLY A 199 -2.50 -3.85 -7.09
CA GLY A 199 -1.75 -4.03 -5.85
C GLY A 199 -0.46 -4.81 -6.07
N PHE A 200 -0.51 -5.89 -6.88
CA PHE A 200 0.67 -6.63 -7.30
C PHE A 200 1.65 -5.76 -8.09
N TYR A 201 1.14 -4.98 -9.05
CA TYR A 201 1.96 -4.05 -9.83
C TYR A 201 2.64 -3.00 -8.93
N LEU A 202 1.90 -2.38 -8.01
CA LEU A 202 2.45 -1.44 -7.03
C LEU A 202 3.50 -2.08 -6.13
N PHE A 203 3.30 -3.33 -5.69
CA PHE A 203 4.29 -4.07 -4.91
C PHE A 203 5.60 -4.28 -5.68
N CYS A 204 5.50 -4.67 -6.95
CA CYS A 204 6.64 -4.83 -7.85
C CYS A 204 7.42 -3.52 -8.03
N LEU A 205 6.73 -2.39 -8.20
CA LEU A 205 7.36 -1.08 -8.28
C LEU A 205 8.02 -0.70 -6.95
N ALA A 206 7.34 -0.92 -5.83
CA ALA A 206 7.77 -0.47 -4.51
C ALA A 206 9.02 -1.20 -3.99
N SER A 207 9.04 -2.53 -4.12
CA SER A 207 10.06 -3.36 -3.49
C SER A 207 11.44 -3.14 -4.14
N PRO A 208 12.40 -2.51 -3.44
CA PRO A 208 13.74 -2.33 -3.98
C PRO A 208 14.46 -3.67 -4.20
N LEU A 209 14.13 -4.68 -3.38
CA LEU A 209 14.62 -6.05 -3.55
C LEU A 209 14.10 -6.69 -4.84
N PHE A 210 12.84 -6.43 -5.20
CA PHE A 210 12.27 -6.95 -6.45
C PHE A 210 12.90 -6.26 -7.66
N ARG A 211 13.08 -4.93 -7.60
CA ARG A 211 13.77 -4.17 -8.66
C ARG A 211 15.24 -4.60 -8.86
N GLN A 212 15.98 -4.83 -7.79
CA GLN A 212 17.37 -5.29 -7.87
C GLN A 212 17.48 -6.72 -8.43
N LYS A 213 16.59 -7.63 -7.99
CA LYS A 213 16.56 -9.00 -8.52
C LYS A 213 16.13 -9.03 -9.98
N PHE A 214 15.06 -8.31 -10.33
CA PHE A 214 14.56 -8.24 -11.71
C PHE A 214 15.58 -7.62 -12.66
N ALA A 215 16.25 -6.52 -12.27
CA ALA A 215 17.30 -5.91 -13.09
C ALA A 215 18.50 -6.87 -13.31
N LYS A 216 18.91 -7.62 -12.28
CA LYS A 216 19.96 -8.65 -12.41
C LYS A 216 19.53 -9.78 -13.36
N THR A 217 18.31 -10.28 -13.23
CA THR A 217 17.79 -11.34 -14.10
C THR A 217 17.59 -10.86 -15.53
N ALA A 218 17.09 -9.64 -15.73
CA ALA A 218 16.94 -9.03 -17.06
C ALA A 218 18.31 -8.79 -17.73
N HIS A 219 19.33 -8.38 -16.97
CA HIS A 219 20.70 -8.25 -17.47
C HIS A 219 21.31 -9.61 -17.84
N ALA A 220 21.04 -10.66 -17.04
CA ALA A 220 21.46 -12.02 -17.35
C ALA A 220 20.77 -12.58 -18.61
N LEU A 221 19.47 -12.33 -18.77
CA LEU A 221 18.70 -12.71 -19.97
C LEU A 221 19.16 -11.97 -21.22
N LYS A 222 19.46 -10.67 -21.11
CA LYS A 222 19.99 -9.88 -22.22
C LYS A 222 21.35 -10.41 -22.70
N LEU A 223 22.19 -10.89 -21.78
CA LEU A 223 23.47 -11.54 -22.11
C LEU A 223 23.30 -12.94 -22.72
N TYR A 224 22.21 -13.64 -22.40
CA TYR A 224 21.91 -14.97 -22.94
C TYR A 224 21.26 -14.94 -24.33
N PHE A 225 20.46 -13.91 -24.64
CA PHE A 225 19.76 -13.78 -25.92
C PHE A 225 20.54 -13.01 -27.01
N TRP A 226 21.68 -12.41 -26.67
CA TRP A 226 22.58 -11.69 -27.59
C TRP A 226 23.93 -12.42 -27.76
N ARG A 227 23.91 -13.74 -27.62
CA ARG A 227 24.93 -14.67 -28.14
C ARG A 227 24.26 -15.57 -29.16
#